data_AF-A0A3D2B327-F1
#
_entry.id   AF-A0A3D2B327-F1
#
_cell.length_a   1.000
_cell.length_b   1.000
_cell.length_c   1.000
_cell.angle_alpha   90.00
_cell.angle_beta   90.00
_cell.angle_gamma   90.00
#
_symmetry.space_group_name_H-M   'P 1'
#
loop_
_entity.id
_entity.type
_entity.pdbx_description
1 polymer ?
#
loop_
_entity_poly.entity_id
_entity_poly.type
_entity_poly.pdbx_seq_one_letter_code
_entity_poly.pdbx_strand_id
1 'polypeptide(L)' 'KQGVGRLIRDVDDRGVLVICDNRLVMRPYGATFIASLPPAPRTRDIDRAVRFLAASQTQ' A
#
# COMPACT_ATOMS: atom_id res chain seq x y z
N LYS A 1 -10.17 1.56 7.82
CA LYS A 1 -9.76 2.96 7.58
C LYS A 1 -8.63 3.45 8.51
N GLN A 2 -8.53 3.01 9.78
CA GLN A 2 -7.57 3.54 10.79
C GLN A 2 -6.08 3.12 10.66
N GLY A 3 -5.69 2.32 9.66
CA GLY A 3 -4.28 1.92 9.46
C GLY A 3 -3.52 2.74 8.42
N VAL A 4 -4.23 3.30 7.45
CA VAL A 4 -3.65 3.97 6.26
C VAL A 4 -3.25 5.41 6.60
N GLY A 5 -4.03 6.10 7.43
CA GLY A 5 -3.73 7.46 7.87
C GLY A 5 -2.54 7.58 8.83
N ARG A 6 -1.85 6.48 9.14
CA ARG A 6 -0.56 6.50 9.86
C ARG A 6 0.64 6.42 8.92
N LEU A 7 0.43 6.09 7.64
CA LEU A 7 1.49 5.96 6.65
C LEU A 7 1.72 7.26 5.86
N ILE A 8 0.69 8.07 5.69
CA ILE A 8 0.75 9.39 5.03
C ILE A 8 0.65 10.44 6.12
N ARG A 9 1.77 11.05 6.51
CA ARG A 9 1.82 12.13 7.51
C ARG A 9 1.86 13.50 6.85
N ASP A 10 2.38 13.58 5.63
CA ASP A 10 2.43 14.79 4.81
C ASP A 10 2.03 14.52 3.35
N VAL A 11 1.66 15.56 2.59
CA VAL A 11 1.23 15.48 1.18
C VAL A 11 2.36 14.98 0.27
N ASP A 12 3.60 15.26 0.65
CA ASP A 12 4.79 14.84 -0.10
C ASP A 12 5.35 13.48 0.37
N ASP A 13 4.73 12.84 1.36
CA ASP A 13 5.18 11.53 1.84
C ASP A 13 4.98 10.44 0.78
N ARG A 14 6.07 9.75 0.47
CA ARG A 14 6.08 8.54 -0.36
C ARG A 14 6.32 7.32 0.51
N GLY A 15 5.50 6.28 0.31
CA GLY A 15 5.61 5.06 1.09
C GLY A 15 4.96 3.86 0.41
N VAL A 16 5.20 2.68 0.97
CA VAL A 16 4.58 1.42 0.54
C VAL A 16 3.71 0.88 1.66
N LEU A 17 2.45 0.59 1.34
CA LEU A 17 1.55 -0.15 2.23
C LEU A 17 1.65 -1.64 1.94
N VAL A 18 2.24 -2.40 2.85
CA VAL A 18 2.31 -3.86 2.77
C VAL A 18 1.17 -4.46 3.59
N ILE A 19 0.40 -5.37 2.99
CA ILE A 19 -0.66 -6.09 3.70
C ILE A 19 -0.41 -7.59 3.62
N CYS A 20 0.01 -8.17 4.74
CA CYS A 20 0.31 -9.61 4.87
C CYS A 20 -0.91 -10.40 5.36
N ASP A 21 -2.08 -10.17 4.77
CA ASP A 21 -3.32 -10.87 5.14
C ASP A 21 -3.97 -11.53 3.92
N ASN A 22 -3.86 -12.85 3.83
CA ASN A 22 -4.44 -13.64 2.74
C ASN A 22 -5.98 -13.57 2.71
N ARG A 23 -6.62 -13.17 3.82
CA ARG A 23 -8.08 -13.02 3.90
C ARG A 23 -8.60 -11.89 3.01
N LEU A 24 -7.75 -10.93 2.63
CA LEU A 24 -8.11 -9.88 1.67
C LEU A 24 -8.34 -10.40 0.24
N VAL A 25 -7.86 -11.59 -0.08
CA VAL A 25 -8.12 -12.23 -1.38
C VAL A 25 -9.27 -13.21 -1.26
N MET A 26 -9.35 -13.93 -0.13
CA MET A 26 -10.28 -15.04 0.05
C MET A 26 -11.69 -14.62 0.49
N ARG A 27 -11.87 -13.43 1.06
CA ARG A 27 -13.15 -12.99 1.62
C ARG A 27 -13.80 -11.90 0.76
N PRO A 28 -15.14 -11.84 0.70
CA PRO A 28 -15.87 -10.79 -0.03
C PRO A 28 -15.50 -9.37 0.42
N TYR A 29 -15.22 -9.18 1.72
CA TYR A 29 -14.84 -7.87 2.26
C TYR A 29 -13.49 -7.36 1.73
N GLY A 30 -12.65 -8.23 1.18
CA GLY A 30 -11.33 -7.87 0.67
C GLY A 30 -11.40 -6.86 -0.47
N ALA A 31 -12.33 -7.06 -1.40
CA ALA A 31 -12.59 -6.12 -2.48
C ALA A 31 -13.05 -4.75 -1.94
N THR A 32 -13.97 -4.73 -0.97
CA THR A 32 -14.44 -3.51 -0.31
C THR A 32 -13.32 -2.80 0.44
N PHE A 33 -12.44 -3.55 1.12
CA PHE A 33 -11.29 -2.98 1.82
C PHE A 33 -10.33 -2.30 0.83
N ILE A 34 -9.97 -2.98 -0.26
CA ILE A 34 -9.10 -2.43 -1.30
C ILE A 34 -9.74 -1.20 -1.95
N ALA A 35 -11.04 -1.23 -2.25
CA ALA A 35 -11.77 -0.09 -2.81
C ALA A 35 -11.85 1.10 -1.84
N SER A 36 -11.64 0.88 -0.54
CA SER A 36 -11.59 1.95 0.46
C SER A 36 -10.22 2.63 0.58
N LEU A 37 -9.19 2.08 -0.07
CA LEU A 37 -7.85 2.67 -0.10
C LEU A 37 -7.75 3.74 -1.19
N PRO A 38 -6.87 4.74 -1.04
CA PRO A 38 -6.54 5.66 -2.13
C PRO A 38 -6.11 4.91 -3.40
N PRO A 39 -6.36 5.45 -4.60
CA PRO A 39 -5.89 4.87 -5.85
C PRO A 39 -4.36 4.75 -5.81
N ALA A 40 -3.85 3.52 -5.84
CA ALA A 40 -2.42 3.24 -5.81
C ALA A 40 -2.08 2.03 -6.67
N PRO A 41 -0.90 1.99 -7.31
CA PRO A 41 -0.40 0.79 -7.98
C PRO A 41 -0.28 -0.37 -6.99
N ARG A 42 -0.70 -1.57 -7.41
CA ARG A 42 -0.68 -2.78 -6.59
C ARG A 42 0.28 -3.79 -7.20
N THR A 43 1.05 -4.45 -6.34
CA THR A 43 2.02 -5.48 -6.74
C THR A 43 2.04 -6.61 -5.72
N ARG A 44 2.28 -7.84 -6.20
CA ARG A 44 2.63 -9.00 -5.35
C ARG A 44 4.14 -9.28 -5.37
N ASP A 45 4.87 -8.60 -6.25
CA ASP A 45 6.33 -8.64 -6.34
C ASP A 45 6.92 -7.65 -5.33
N ILE A 46 7.70 -8.18 -4.38
CA ILE A 46 8.40 -7.41 -3.35
C ILE A 46 9.54 -6.57 -3.93
N ASP A 47 10.22 -7.05 -4.97
CA ASP A 47 11.33 -6.32 -5.58
C ASP A 47 10.84 -5.05 -6.24
N ARG A 48 9.63 -5.05 -6.80
CA ARG A 48 8.97 -3.84 -7.31
C ARG A 48 8.72 -2.82 -6.21
N ALA A 49 8.32 -3.25 -5.02
CA ALA A 49 8.13 -2.35 -3.88
C ALA A 49 9.46 -1.78 -3.37
N VAL A 50 10.51 -2.62 -3.30
CA VAL A 50 11.87 -2.19 -2.93
C VAL A 50 12.40 -1.17 -3.93
N ARG A 51 12.28 -1.43 -5.24
CA ARG A 51 12.68 -0.47 -6.30
C ARG A 51 11.96 0.87 -6.17
N PHE A 52 10.65 0.85 -5.87
CA PHE A 52 9.87 2.08 -5.66
C PHE A 52 10.38 2.90 -4.47
N LEU A 53 10.67 2.24 -3.34
CA LEU A 53 11.22 2.91 -2.16
C LEU A 53 12.63 3.44 -2.40
N ALA A 54 13.50 2.67 -3.07
CA ALA A 54 14.86 3.08 -3.39
C ALA A 54 14.90 4.29 -4.33
N ALA A 55 14.03 4.33 -5.34
CA ALA A 55 13.91 5.48 -6.25
C ALA A 55 13.45 6.77 -5.55
N SER A 56 12.83 6.65 -4.38
CA SER A 56 12.31 7.79 -3.60
C SER A 56 13.35 8.36 -2.61
N GLN A 57 14.48 7.68 -2.38
CA GLN A 57 15.53 8.11 -1.45
C GLN A 57 16.64 8.96 -2.10
N THR A 58 16.58 9.20 -3.41
CA THR A 58 17.60 10.00 -4.13
C THR A 58 17.35 11.51 -4.04
N GLN A 59 16.79 12.00 -2.93
CA GLN A 59 16.53 13.42 -2.75
C GLN A 59 16.97 13.90 -1.37
#